data_AF-X1DJH9-F1
#
_entry.id   AF-X1DJH9-F1
#
_cell.length_a   1.000
_cell.length_b   1.000
_cell.length_c   1.000
_cell.angle_alpha   90.00
_cell.angle_beta   90.00
_cell.angle_gamma   90.00
#
_symmetry.space_group_name_H-M   'P 1'
#
loop_
_entity.id
_entity.type
_entity.pdbx_description
1 polymer ?
#
loop_
_entity_poly.entity_id
_entity_poly.type
_entity_poly.pdbx_seq_one_letter_code
_entity_poly.pdbx_strand_id
1 'polypeptide(L)' 'PDPEVFLIAAQRMGVSAENCIVVEDAHAGIEAALAAGMKTLAVGTAYDDKRADSRAKDIASVTTEQMKALF' A
#
# COMPACT_ATOMS: atom_id res chain seq x y z
N PRO A 1 2.59 -3.43 -13.10
CA PRO A 1 1.17 -3.24 -13.50
C PRO A 1 0.80 -1.76 -13.48
N ASP A 2 -0.29 -1.37 -14.14
CA ASP A 2 -0.68 0.04 -14.23
C ASP A 2 -1.16 0.58 -12.85
N PRO A 3 -0.64 1.73 -12.37
CA PRO A 3 -1.04 2.35 -11.09
C PRO A 3 -2.40 3.08 -11.13
N GLU A 4 -3.06 3.19 -12.29
CA GLU A 4 -4.22 4.07 -12.53
C GLU A 4 -5.30 3.94 -11.45
N VAL A 5 -5.63 2.73 -11.02
CA VAL A 5 -6.69 2.50 -10.01
C VAL A 5 -6.40 3.21 -8.69
N PHE A 6 -5.14 3.23 -8.25
CA PHE A 6 -4.73 3.91 -7.02
C PHE A 6 -4.71 5.43 -7.21
N LEU A 7 -4.19 5.91 -8.34
CA LEU A 7 -4.16 7.34 -8.66
C LEU A 7 -5.58 7.93 -8.75
N ILE A 8 -6.52 7.22 -9.37
CA ILE A 8 -7.94 7.61 -9.42
C ILE A 8 -8.53 7.67 -8.01
N ALA A 9 -8.21 6.71 -7.14
CA ALA A 9 -8.70 6.70 -5.76
C ALA A 9 -8.21 7.95 -4.99
N ALA A 10 -6.91 8.25 -5.05
CA ALA A 10 -6.34 9.44 -4.43
C ALA A 10 -6.97 10.73 -4.97
N GLN A 11 -7.13 10.84 -6.29
CA GLN A 11 -7.79 11.97 -6.95
C GLN A 11 -9.23 12.15 -6.46
N ARG A 12 -10.03 11.07 -6.38
CA ARG A 12 -11.42 11.12 -5.92
C ARG A 12 -11.55 11.52 -4.45
N MET A 13 -10.55 11.16 -3.64
CA MET A 13 -10.48 11.51 -2.23
C MET A 13 -9.87 12.91 -1.98
N GLY A 14 -9.34 13.56 -3.02
CA GLY A 14 -8.72 14.88 -2.90
C GLY A 14 -7.41 14.89 -2.11
N VAL A 15 -6.70 13.76 -2.08
CA VAL A 15 -5.40 13.60 -1.40
C VAL A 15 -4.29 13.32 -2.42
N SER A 16 -3.06 13.70 -2.10
CA SER A 16 -1.91 13.37 -2.94
C SER A 16 -1.48 11.92 -2.73
N ALA A 17 -0.84 11.33 -3.74
CA ALA A 17 -0.43 9.94 -3.71
C ALA A 17 0.60 9.67 -2.60
N GLU A 18 1.52 10.60 -2.32
CA GLU A 18 2.48 10.45 -1.23
C GLU A 18 1.83 10.42 0.16
N ASN A 19 0.57 10.86 0.28
CA ASN A 19 -0.23 10.79 1.51
C ASN A 19 -1.17 9.57 1.56
N CYS A 20 -0.96 8.58 0.70
CA CYS A 20 -1.74 7.34 0.67
C CYS A 20 -0.91 6.13 1.11
N ILE A 21 -1.55 5.22 1.83
CA ILE A 21 -1.05 3.87 2.10
C ILE A 21 -1.96 2.87 1.39
N VAL A 22 -1.39 2.04 0.54
CA VAL A 22 -2.07 0.91 -0.11
C VAL A 22 -1.85 -0.35 0.72
N VAL A 23 -2.94 -0.97 1.17
CA VAL A 23 -2.94 -2.27 1.84
C VAL A 23 -3.29 -3.34 0.80
N GLU A 24 -2.39 -4.29 0.55
CA GLU A 24 -2.50 -5.17 -0.61
C GLU A 24 -2.01 -6.60 -0.34
N ASP A 25 -2.67 -7.58 -0.93
CA ASP A 25 -2.37 -9.01 -0.76
C ASP A 25 -1.72 -9.68 -1.97
N ALA A 26 -1.55 -8.96 -3.09
CA ALA A 26 -0.88 -9.43 -4.29
C ALA A 26 0.41 -8.64 -4.65
N HIS A 27 1.45 -9.37 -5.06
CA HIS A 27 2.73 -8.79 -5.53
C HIS A 27 2.57 -7.77 -6.66
N ALA A 28 1.58 -8.00 -7.54
CA ALA A 28 1.25 -7.12 -8.66
C ALA A 28 0.68 -5.78 -8.18
N GLY A 29 -0.15 -5.80 -7.14
CA GLY A 29 -0.73 -4.61 -6.54
C GLY A 29 0.30 -3.80 -5.76
N ILE A 30 1.23 -4.45 -5.04
CA ILE A 30 2.38 -3.79 -4.41
C ILE A 30 3.21 -3.03 -5.44
N GLU A 31 3.52 -3.66 -6.57
CA GLU A 31 4.27 -3.00 -7.65
C GLU A 31 3.52 -1.79 -8.23
N ALA A 32 2.21 -1.90 -8.44
CA ALA A 32 1.38 -0.80 -8.92
C ALA A 32 1.29 0.35 -7.90
N ALA A 33 1.17 0.06 -6.61
CA ALA A 33 1.15 1.07 -5.56
C ALA A 33 2.47 1.85 -5.46
N LEU A 34 3.60 1.15 -5.56
CA LEU A 34 4.93 1.77 -5.62
C LEU A 34 5.08 2.65 -6.87
N ALA A 35 4.61 2.18 -8.02
CA ALA A 35 4.60 2.96 -9.26
C ALA A 35 3.69 4.20 -9.17
N ALA A 36 2.64 4.16 -8.34
CA ALA A 36 1.78 5.30 -8.02
C ALA A 36 2.45 6.31 -7.08
N GLY A 37 3.63 6.03 -6.54
CA GLY A 37 4.31 6.87 -5.54
C GLY A 37 3.66 6.81 -4.16
N MET A 38 2.90 5.75 -3.86
CA MET A 38 2.22 5.55 -2.59
C MET A 38 3.03 4.66 -1.65
N LYS A 39 2.75 4.77 -0.35
CA LYS A 39 3.26 3.83 0.66
C LYS A 39 2.53 2.51 0.59
N THR A 40 3.20 1.44 0.97
CA THR A 40 2.67 0.08 0.84
C THR A 40 2.70 -0.71 2.14
N LEU A 41 1.61 -1.41 2.43
CA LEU A 41 1.51 -2.40 3.48
C LEU A 41 1.07 -3.73 2.87
N ALA A 42 2.00 -4.68 2.77
CA ALA A 42 1.70 -5.99 2.23
C ALA A 42 1.12 -6.92 3.30
N VAL A 43 0.08 -7.66 2.92
CA VAL A 43 -0.59 -8.67 3.74
C VAL A 43 -0.75 -9.99 3.00
N GLY A 44 -1.09 -11.06 3.72
CA GLY A 44 -1.46 -12.33 3.11
C GLY A 44 -0.38 -12.89 2.18
N THR A 45 -0.74 -13.20 0.94
CA THR A 45 0.20 -13.79 -0.05
C THR A 45 1.37 -12.87 -0.38
N ALA A 46 1.17 -11.55 -0.36
CA ALA A 46 2.23 -10.57 -0.57
C ALA A 46 3.11 -10.33 0.67
N TYR A 47 2.86 -10.97 1.81
CA TYR A 47 3.60 -10.73 3.06
C TYR A 47 5.13 -10.77 2.88
N ASP A 48 5.66 -11.68 2.06
CA ASP A 48 7.10 -11.81 1.83
C ASP A 48 7.66 -10.86 0.75
N ASP A 49 6.82 -9.98 0.18
CA ASP A 49 7.25 -8.98 -0.81
C ASP A 49 8.14 -7.91 -0.17
N LYS A 50 9.44 -8.02 -0.43
CA LYS A 50 10.46 -7.13 0.13
C LYS A 50 10.42 -5.71 -0.43
N ARG A 51 9.61 -5.46 -1.46
CA ARG A 51 9.43 -4.13 -2.04
C ARG A 51 8.47 -3.28 -1.19
N ALA A 52 7.63 -3.90 -0.35
CA ALA A 52 6.67 -3.19 0.48
C ALA A 52 7.36 -2.40 1.62
N ASP A 53 6.86 -1.19 1.91
CA ASP A 53 7.38 -0.35 3.00
C ASP A 53 7.11 -0.98 4.37
N SER A 54 5.95 -1.63 4.52
CA SER A 54 5.58 -2.38 5.72
C SER A 54 4.89 -3.69 5.37
N ARG A 55 4.88 -4.63 6.33
CA ARG A 55 4.35 -5.98 6.15
C ARG A 55 3.64 -6.46 7.40
N ALA A 56 2.51 -7.13 7.23
CA ALA A 56 1.75 -7.76 8.30
C ALA A 56 1.19 -9.10 7.81
N LYS A 57 1.06 -10.12 8.66
CA LYS A 57 0.61 -11.45 8.18
C LYS A 57 -0.79 -11.40 7.59
N ASP A 58 -1.66 -10.62 8.23
CA ASP A 58 -3.03 -10.34 7.82
C ASP A 58 -3.45 -8.95 8.29
N ILE A 59 -4.60 -8.47 7.82
CA ILE A 59 -5.11 -7.14 8.18
C ILE A 59 -5.46 -7.03 9.68
N ALA A 60 -5.80 -8.15 10.35
CA ALA A 60 -6.14 -8.15 11.76
C ALA A 60 -4.90 -7.91 12.64
N SER A 61 -3.70 -8.19 12.14
CA SER A 61 -2.43 -7.94 12.80
C SER A 61 -1.86 -6.53 12.58
N VAL A 62 -2.49 -5.70 11.73
CA VAL A 62 -2.04 -4.33 11.46
C VAL A 62 -2.37 -3.42 12.63
N THR A 63 -1.38 -2.64 13.09
CA THR A 63 -1.57 -1.68 14.17
C THR A 63 -1.62 -0.24 13.68
N THR A 64 -2.23 0.65 14.48
CA THR A 64 -2.25 2.08 14.13
C THR A 64 -0.85 2.70 14.17
N GLU A 65 0.01 2.20 15.04
CA GLU A 65 1.41 2.59 15.18
C GLU A 65 2.20 2.24 13.92
N GLN A 66 1.97 1.05 13.37
CA GLN A 66 2.57 0.61 12.12
C GLN A 66 2.13 1.49 10.94
N MET A 67 0.84 1.83 10.86
CA MET A 67 0.32 2.72 9.83
C MET A 67 0.87 4.15 9.97
N LYS A 68 0.95 4.67 11.20
CA LYS A 68 1.49 6.00 11.47
C LYS A 68 2.97 6.12 11.15
N ALA A 69 3.74 5.04 11.30
CA ALA A 69 5.17 5.03 10.97
C ALA A 69 5.47 5.12 9.46
N LEU A 70 4.45 5.04 8.60
CA LEU A 70 4.56 5.22 7.15
C LEU A 70 4.36 6.67 6.68
N PHE A 71 3.93 7.56 7.58
CA PHE A 71 3.83 9.01 7.37
C PHE A 71 4.96 9.74 8.11
#